data_AF-A0A5K1GZP7-F1
#
_entry.id   AF-A0A5K1GZP7-F1
#
_cell.length_a   1.000
_cell.length_b   1.000
_cell.length_c   1.000
_cell.angle_alpha   90.00
_cell.angle_beta   90.00
_cell.angle_gamma   90.00
#
_symmetry.space_group_name_H-M   'P 1'
#
loop_
_entity.id
_entity.type
_entity.pdbx_description
1 polymer ?
#
loop_
_entity_poly.entity_id
_entity_poly.type
_entity_poly.pdbx_seq_one_letter_code
_entity_poly.pdbx_strand_id
1 'polypeptide(L)' 'KLQSDALREAITQVVGESRDKKRKFTETIELQIGLKNYDPQKDKRFSGSVKLPHIPRPKMKVCMLGDAQHVEE' A
#
# COMPACT_ATOMS: atom_id res chain seq x y z
N LYS A 1 -12.71 -7.92 4.39
CA LYS A 1 -11.30 -8.14 4.78
C LYS A 1 -10.48 -8.34 3.52
N LEU A 2 -9.38 -7.61 3.36
CA LEU A 2 -8.47 -7.82 2.24
C LEU A 2 -7.81 -9.20 2.39
N GLN A 3 -7.70 -9.97 1.32
CA GLN A 3 -7.06 -11.27 1.35
C GLN A 3 -5.54 -11.08 1.23
N SER A 4 -4.86 -11.06 2.38
CA SER A 4 -3.44 -10.70 2.51
C SER A 4 -2.51 -11.54 1.64
N ASP A 5 -2.83 -12.83 1.49
CA ASP A 5 -1.98 -13.78 0.76
C ASP A 5 -2.06 -13.55 -0.75
N ALA A 6 -3.26 -13.34 -1.29
CA ALA A 6 -3.47 -13.01 -2.70
C ALA A 6 -2.75 -11.71 -3.09
N LEU A 7 -2.72 -10.72 -2.19
CA LEU A 7 -1.98 -9.48 -2.41
C LEU A 7 -0.47 -9.71 -2.48
N ARG A 8 0.08 -10.52 -1.58
CA ARG A 8 1.52 -10.83 -1.53
C ARG A 8 1.98 -11.61 -2.76
N GLU A 9 1.17 -12.57 -3.19
CA GLU A 9 1.45 -13.36 -4.39
C GLU A 9 1.47 -12.48 -5.64
N ALA A 10 0.44 -11.65 -5.83
CA ALA A 10 0.36 -10.72 -6.96
C ALA A 10 1.54 -9.74 -7.00
N ILE A 11 1.94 -9.17 -5.85
CA ILE A 11 3.11 -8.28 -5.78
C ILE A 11 4.39 -9.02 -6.18
N THR A 12 4.55 -10.26 -5.72
CA THR A 12 5.75 -11.05 -6.00
C THR A 12 5.87 -11.36 -7.50
N GLN A 13 4.75 -11.72 -8.13
CA GLN A 13 4.71 -11.96 -9.57
C GLN A 13 5.06 -10.70 -10.38
N VAL A 14 4.42 -9.56 -10.08
CA VAL A 14 4.66 -8.29 -10.82
C VAL A 14 6.12 -7.84 -10.67
N VAL A 15 6.71 -7.99 -9.48
CA VAL A 15 8.13 -7.67 -9.25
C VAL A 15 9.06 -8.66 -9.97
N GLY A 16 8.69 -9.93 -10.07
CA GLY A 16 9.42 -10.93 -10.86
C GLY A 16 9.47 -10.56 -12.34
N GLU A 17 8.30 -10.33 -12.96
CA GLU A 17 8.19 -10.00 -14.38
C GLU A 17 8.91 -8.68 -14.74
N SER A 18 8.86 -7.70 -13.84
CA SER A 18 9.63 -6.44 -13.93
C SER A 18 11.14 -6.67 -14.02
N ARG A 19 11.68 -7.61 -13.22
CA ARG A 19 13.11 -7.94 -13.19
C ARG A 19 13.54 -8.73 -14.42
N ASP A 20 12.72 -9.68 -14.86
CA ASP A 20 13.01 -10.51 -16.03
C ASP A 20 12.98 -9.68 -17.32
N LYS A 21 12.05 -8.73 -17.44
CA LYS A 21 11.94 -7.82 -18.59
C LYS A 21 12.28 -6.38 -18.21
N LYS A 22 13.57 -6.13 -17.99
CA LYS A 22 14.10 -4.83 -17.56
C LYS A 22 13.76 -3.71 -18.57
N ARG A 23 12.85 -2.82 -18.21
CA ARG A 23 12.50 -1.64 -19.02
C ARG A 23 13.48 -0.50 -18.76
N LYS A 24 13.75 0.34 -19.76
CA LYS A 24 14.71 1.47 -19.66
C LYS A 24 14.14 2.71 -18.94
N PHE A 25 13.13 2.54 -18.10
CA PHE A 25 12.46 3.62 -17.37
C PHE A 25 12.07 3.16 -15.96
N THR A 26 11.76 4.11 -15.08
CA THR A 26 11.31 3.83 -13.71
C THR A 26 9.87 3.32 -13.72
N GLU A 27 9.69 2.07 -13.31
CA GLU A 27 8.37 1.44 -13.26
C GLU A 27 7.59 1.85 -12.01
N THR A 28 6.28 2.03 -12.16
CA THR A 28 5.34 2.35 -11.07
C THR A 28 4.28 1.24 -11.01
N ILE A 29 3.99 0.76 -9.81
CA ILE A 29 2.93 -0.23 -9.56
C ILE A 29 1.81 0.50 -8.82
N GLU A 30 0.60 0.46 -9.36
CA GLU A 30 -0.60 0.98 -8.72
C GLU A 30 -1.44 -0.19 -8.18
N LEU A 31 -1.84 -0.10 -6.91
CA LEU A 31 -2.75 -1.07 -6.28
C LEU A 31 -4.16 -0.49 -6.27
N GLN A 32 -5.07 -1.12 -7.01
CA GLN A 32 -6.48 -0.78 -6.98
C GLN A 32 -7.25 -1.74 -6.06
N ILE A 33 -8.02 -1.19 -5.12
CA ILE A 33 -8.88 -1.96 -4.23
C ILE A 33 -10.33 -1.66 -4.59
N GLY A 34 -11.03 -2.66 -5.13
CA GLY A 34 -12.47 -2.59 -5.38
C GLY A 34 -13.26 -2.98 -4.14
N LEU A 35 -14.05 -2.04 -3.61
CA LEU A 35 -14.96 -2.31 -2.52
C LEU A 35 -16.34 -2.70 -3.05
N LYS A 36 -16.81 -3.90 -2.68
CA LYS A 36 -18.21 -4.29 -2.86
C LYS A 36 -18.96 -4.05 -1.55
N ASN A 37 -20.15 -3.45 -1.63
CA ASN A 37 -21.05 -3.22 -0.50
C ASN A 37 -20.51 -2.31 0.62
N TYR A 38 -19.66 -1.35 0.28
CA TYR A 38 -19.16 -0.36 1.24
C TYR A 38 -20.10 0.84 1.33
N ASP A 39 -20.58 1.13 2.53
CA ASP A 39 -21.39 2.30 2.84
C ASP A 39 -20.47 3.39 3.46
N PRO A 40 -20.14 4.47 2.73
CA PRO A 40 -19.26 5.53 3.23
C PRO A 40 -19.85 6.31 4.41
N GLN A 41 -21.15 6.18 4.72
CA GLN A 41 -21.75 6.78 5.92
C GLN A 41 -21.54 5.94 7.18
N LYS A 42 -21.49 4.60 7.06
CA LYS A 42 -21.35 3.70 8.22
C LYS A 42 -19.90 3.38 8.56
N ASP A 43 -19.05 3.18 7.57
CA ASP A 43 -17.66 2.76 7.77
C ASP A 43 -16.66 3.83 7.33
N LYS A 44 -16.64 4.98 8.01
CA LYS A 44 -15.87 6.17 7.60
C LYS A 44 -14.34 5.96 7.45
N ARG A 45 -13.77 4.90 8.02
CA ARG A 45 -12.34 4.56 7.92
C ARG A 45 -12.17 3.14 7.43
N PHE A 46 -11.38 2.99 6.36
CA PHE A 46 -10.76 1.72 6.01
C PHE A 46 -9.83 1.29 7.15
N SER A 47 -10.26 0.32 7.96
CA SER A 47 -9.40 -0.30 8.96
C SER A 47 -8.61 -1.44 8.32
N GLY A 48 -7.36 -1.17 7.95
CA GLY A 48 -6.45 -2.17 7.41
C GLY A 48 -5.09 -1.58 7.08
N SER A 49 -4.13 -1.71 8.00
CA SER A 49 -2.75 -1.33 7.74
C SER A 49 -2.07 -2.39 6.89
N VAL A 50 -1.82 -2.08 5.62
CA VAL A 50 -1.08 -2.95 4.70
C VAL A 50 0.34 -2.44 4.57
N LYS A 51 1.31 -3.15 5.16
CA LYS A 51 2.73 -2.84 4.98
C LYS A 51 3.21 -3.46 3.67
N LEU A 52 3.47 -2.62 2.67
CA LEU A 52 4.08 -3.07 1.43
C LEU A 52 5.54 -3.48 1.67
N PRO A 53 6.03 -4.57 1.06
CA PRO A 53 7.38 -5.08 1.29
C PRO A 53 8.47 -4.22 0.65
N HIS A 54 8.15 -3.43 -0.38
CA HIS A 54 9.09 -2.54 -1.05
C HIS A 54 8.77 -1.09 -0.73
N ILE A 55 9.77 -0.30 -0.32
CA ILE A 55 9.63 1.13 -0.07
C ILE A 55 9.74 1.86 -1.43
N PRO A 56 8.64 2.39 -1.99
CA PRO A 56 8.66 2.97 -3.34
C PRO A 56 9.47 4.27 -3.42
N ARG A 57 9.65 4.98 -2.29
CA ARG A 57 10.43 6.22 -2.21
C ARG A 57 11.26 6.28 -0.92
N PRO A 58 12.52 5.80 -0.95
CA PRO A 58 13.39 5.76 0.23
C PRO A 58 13.66 7.12 0.90
N LYS A 59 13.51 8.22 0.16
CA LYS A 59 13.74 9.60 0.63
C LYS A 59 12.46 10.42 0.84
N MET A 60 11.29 9.77 0.85
CA MET A 60 10.03 10.48 1.11
C MET A 60 9.97 10.88 2.58
N LYS A 61 10.04 12.18 2.86
CA LYS A 61 9.84 12.73 4.21
C LYS A 61 8.35 12.96 4.41
N VAL A 62 7.78 12.34 5.44
CA VAL A 62 6.39 12.56 5.86
C VAL A 62 6.44 13.46 7.08
N CYS A 63 5.77 14.61 7.03
CA CYS A 63 5.60 15.47 8.19
C CYS A 63 4.37 15.00 8.96
N MET A 64 4.59 14.55 10.20
CA MET A 64 3.54 14.22 11.14
C MET A 64 3.40 15.41 12.09
N LEU A 65 2.20 16.00 12.15
CA LEU A 65 1.86 17.01 13.15
C LEU A 65 1.02 16.31 14.21
N GLY A 66 1.56 16.21 15.43
CA GLY A 66 0.89 15.61 16.57
C GLY A 66 0.93 16.55 17.77
N ASP A 67 -0.11 16.50 18.60
CA ASP A 67 -0.11 17.14 19.92
C ASP A 67 0.52 16.21 20.97
N ALA A 68 0.60 16.66 22.23
CA ALA A 68 1.24 15.91 23.30
C ALA A 68 0.62 14.52 23.58
N GLN A 69 -0.63 14.26 23.16
CA GLN A 69 -1.26 12.95 23.33
C GLN A 69 -0.79 11.92 22.29
N HIS A 70 -0.24 12.37 21.15
CA HIS A 70 0.20 11.50 20.05
C HIS A 70 1.69 11.09 20.13
N VAL A 71 2.41 11.48 21.17
CA VAL A 71 3.87 11.20 21.32
C VAL A 71 4.14 9.80 21.87
N GLU A 72 3.17 9.20 22.56
CA GLU A 72 3.30 7.89 23.22
C GLU A 72 2.55 6.74 22.53
N GLU A 73 1.86 7.00 21.41
CA GLU A 73 1.11 6.02 20.61
C GLU A 73 1.88 5.58 19.36
#